data_AF-A0A4R4SC35-F1
#
_entry.id   AF-A0A4R4SC35-F1
#
_cell.length_a   1.000
_cell.length_b   1.000
_cell.length_c   1.000
_cell.angle_alpha   90.00
_cell.angle_beta   90.00
_cell.angle_gamma   90.00
#
_symmetry.space_group_name_H-M   'P 1'
#
loop_
_entity.id
_entity.type
_entity.pdbx_description
1 polymer ?
#
loop_
_entity_poly.entity_id
_entity_poly.type
_entity_poly.pdbx_seq_one_letter_code
_entity_poly.pdbx_strand_id
1 'polypeptide(L)'
;MHLLLSGIVGSVAYGLARPGSDVDRIGVFAAPTVAFHGLHPPRESVVTTDPDVTLHEAGKYARLALSGNPTATELMWLPDDCYETRTELGDRLIGIRSAFLSAPRVRAAYLGYAAQQFRKLASRGDGTFSADTRRRTAKHARHLARLLHQGRLLYATGVLEIRLADPERFRAFGQRVGDGDLAEAQALLTKAERDFDAARTPLPERPDSVTVERWLLDVRAAHLPSVGLSPSARGV
;
A
#
# COMPACT_ATOMS: atom_id res chain seq x y z
N MET A 1 11.13 -7.81 17.56
CA MET A 1 10.47 -7.38 16.30
C MET A 1 11.13 -8.19 15.20
N HIS A 2 10.34 -8.91 14.40
CA HIS A 2 10.87 -9.80 13.37
C HIS A 2 10.33 -9.33 12.02
N LEU A 3 11.19 -8.78 11.16
CA LEU A 3 10.79 -8.31 9.84
C LEU A 3 10.45 -9.52 8.96
N LEU A 4 9.26 -9.51 8.36
CA LEU A 4 8.77 -10.61 7.52
C LEU A 4 8.94 -10.29 6.04
N LEU A 5 8.61 -9.05 5.66
CA LEU A 5 8.60 -8.55 4.29
C LEU A 5 8.90 -7.05 4.31
N SER A 6 9.79 -6.58 3.44
CA SER A 6 9.96 -5.14 3.21
C SER A 6 10.38 -4.88 1.77
N GLY A 7 10.08 -3.67 1.30
CA GLY A 7 10.54 -3.22 0.00
C GLY A 7 10.41 -1.73 -0.18
N ILE A 8 11.04 -1.27 -1.26
CA ILE A 8 11.02 0.11 -1.71
C ILE A 8 9.70 0.36 -2.44
N VAL A 9 9.00 1.43 -2.07
CA VAL A 9 7.72 1.86 -2.65
C VAL A 9 7.86 3.24 -3.30
N GLY A 10 6.73 3.82 -3.70
CA GLY A 10 6.71 5.20 -4.16
C GLY A 10 7.40 5.36 -5.50
N SER A 11 8.04 6.53 -5.69
CA SER A 11 8.53 6.93 -7.01
C SER A 11 9.53 5.96 -7.62
N VAL A 12 10.35 5.28 -6.81
CA VAL A 12 11.29 4.26 -7.27
C VAL A 12 10.54 3.06 -7.85
N ALA A 13 9.64 2.46 -7.07
CA ALA A 13 8.87 1.29 -7.49
C ALA A 13 8.00 1.56 -8.72
N TYR A 14 7.47 2.78 -8.86
CA TYR A 14 6.65 3.17 -10.01
C TYR A 14 7.44 3.48 -11.28
N GLY A 15 8.78 3.57 -11.22
CA GLY A 15 9.61 4.07 -12.34
C GLY A 15 9.54 5.60 -12.52
N LEU A 16 9.08 6.30 -11.49
CA LEU A 16 8.91 7.76 -11.46
C LEU A 16 10.11 8.51 -10.87
N ALA A 17 11.04 7.84 -10.20
CA ALA A 17 12.22 8.43 -9.57
C ALA A 17 13.14 9.15 -10.57
N ARG A 18 13.85 10.16 -10.06
CA ARG A 18 14.90 10.96 -10.70
C ARG A 18 16.10 11.06 -9.76
N PRO A 19 17.28 11.52 -10.21
CA PRO A 19 18.39 11.81 -9.30
C PRO A 19 17.93 12.71 -8.14
N GLY A 20 18.23 12.29 -6.91
CA GLY A 20 17.81 12.98 -5.68
C GLY A 20 16.35 12.74 -5.25
N SER A 21 15.65 11.75 -5.80
CA SER A 21 14.33 11.35 -5.26
C SER A 21 14.48 10.60 -3.94
N ASP A 22 13.56 10.88 -3.01
CA ASP A 22 13.45 10.14 -1.75
C ASP A 22 13.17 8.66 -1.98
N VAL A 23 13.66 7.82 -1.07
CA VAL A 23 13.46 6.36 -1.09
C VAL A 23 12.54 5.97 0.06
N ASP A 24 11.26 5.80 -0.26
CA ASP A 24 10.24 5.35 0.67
C ASP A 24 10.28 3.82 0.84
N ARG A 25 10.16 3.35 2.08
CA ARG A 25 10.04 1.92 2.40
C ARG A 25 8.76 1.60 3.14
N ILE A 26 8.19 0.45 2.82
CA ILE A 26 7.13 -0.16 3.62
C ILE A 26 7.53 -1.58 4.00
N GLY A 27 7.06 -2.05 5.14
CA GLY A 27 7.28 -3.43 5.54
C GLY A 27 6.28 -3.95 6.56
N VAL A 28 6.36 -5.25 6.77
CA VAL A 28 5.54 -6.01 7.71
C VAL A 28 6.45 -6.71 8.69
N PHE A 29 6.16 -6.58 9.98
CA PHE A 29 6.89 -7.28 11.03
C PHE A 29 5.94 -8.08 11.92
N ALA A 30 6.45 -9.16 12.51
CA ALA A 30 5.82 -9.83 13.63
C ALA A 30 6.32 -9.28 14.95
N ALA A 31 5.39 -8.87 15.82
CA ALA A 31 5.69 -8.72 17.25
C ALA A 31 5.82 -10.12 17.90
N PRO A 32 6.62 -10.27 18.98
CA PRO A 32 6.65 -11.51 19.75
C PRO A 32 5.23 -11.87 20.20
N THR A 33 4.79 -13.11 19.99
CA THR A 33 3.40 -13.50 20.23
C THR A 33 2.98 -13.34 21.69
N VAL A 34 3.92 -13.55 22.62
CA VAL A 34 3.70 -13.32 24.06
C VAL A 34 3.34 -11.87 24.41
N ALA A 35 3.75 -10.89 23.60
CA ALA A 35 3.46 -9.48 23.86
C ALA A 35 1.97 -9.15 23.74
N PHE A 36 1.19 -9.95 23.00
CA PHE A 36 -0.26 -9.77 22.90
C PHE A 36 -1.03 -10.23 24.15
N HIS A 37 -0.40 -11.02 25.03
CA HIS A 37 -1.01 -11.47 26.28
C HIS A 37 -0.74 -10.55 27.48
N GLY A 38 0.15 -9.57 27.32
CA GLY A 38 0.49 -8.60 28.37
C GLY A 38 -0.53 -7.46 28.50
N LEU A 39 -0.41 -6.67 29.57
CA LEU A 39 -1.24 -5.48 29.82
C LEU A 39 -1.14 -4.41 28.72
N HIS A 40 -0.04 -4.41 27.96
CA HIS A 40 0.24 -3.46 26.90
C HIS A 40 0.47 -4.20 25.59
N PRO A 41 -0.46 -4.12 24.62
CA PRO A 41 -0.26 -4.74 23.32
C PRO A 41 0.93 -4.12 22.59
N PRO A 42 1.56 -4.86 21.66
CA PRO A 42 2.71 -4.35 20.91
C PRO A 42 2.32 -3.16 20.04
N ARG A 43 3.31 -2.30 19.75
CA ARG A 43 3.15 -1.19 18.80
C ARG A 43 2.70 -1.72 17.46
N GLU A 44 1.63 -1.14 16.92
CA GLU A 44 1.12 -1.58 15.62
C GLU A 44 1.92 -1.02 14.43
N SER A 45 2.70 0.05 14.63
CA SER A 45 3.53 0.63 13.58
C SER A 45 4.78 1.29 14.12
N VAL A 46 5.81 1.30 13.27
CA VAL A 46 7.05 2.02 13.46
C VAL A 46 7.25 2.89 12.22
N VAL A 47 7.38 4.20 12.42
CA VAL A 47 7.59 5.17 11.34
C VAL A 47 8.87 5.94 11.65
N THR A 48 9.77 6.03 10.69
CA THR A 48 10.99 6.84 10.76
C THR A 48 11.03 7.80 9.58
N THR A 49 11.67 8.95 9.81
CA THR A 49 12.04 9.93 8.79
C THR A 49 13.56 9.93 8.72
N ASP A 50 14.13 9.80 7.53
CA ASP A 50 15.57 9.63 7.28
C ASP A 50 16.22 8.38 7.95
N PRO A 51 16.07 7.18 7.36
CA PRO A 51 15.34 6.89 6.12
C PRO A 51 13.82 6.88 6.33
N ASP A 52 13.07 7.18 5.27
CA ASP A 52 11.60 7.11 5.26
C ASP A 52 11.14 5.64 5.26
N VAL A 53 10.71 5.16 6.42
CA VAL A 53 10.27 3.77 6.60
C VAL A 53 8.95 3.74 7.36
N THR A 54 8.00 2.97 6.84
CA THR A 54 6.76 2.63 7.54
C THR A 54 6.65 1.12 7.69
N LEU A 55 6.76 0.63 8.92
CA LEU A 55 6.58 -0.79 9.23
C LEU A 55 5.26 -0.99 9.97
N HIS A 56 4.46 -1.94 9.53
CA HIS A 56 3.22 -2.34 10.19
C HIS A 56 3.36 -3.72 10.82
N GLU A 57 2.84 -3.87 12.04
CA GLU A 57 2.68 -5.18 12.66
C GLU A 57 1.75 -6.04 11.77
N ALA A 58 2.05 -7.33 11.61
CA ALA A 58 1.36 -8.26 10.71
C ALA A 58 -0.18 -8.21 10.78
N GLY A 59 -0.74 -8.12 11.98
CA GLY A 59 -2.19 -7.99 12.17
C GLY A 59 -2.73 -6.65 11.68
N LYS A 60 -2.03 -5.54 11.97
CA LYS A 60 -2.42 -4.22 11.45
C LYS A 60 -2.30 -4.16 9.94
N TYR A 61 -1.20 -4.68 9.39
CA TYR A 61 -1.00 -4.76 7.94
C TYR A 61 -2.15 -5.52 7.29
N ALA A 62 -2.51 -6.69 7.81
CA ALA A 62 -3.60 -7.51 7.29
C ALA A 62 -4.94 -6.74 7.29
N ARG A 63 -5.26 -6.01 8.36
CA ARG A 63 -6.48 -5.19 8.41
C ARG A 63 -6.46 -4.04 7.39
N LEU A 64 -5.33 -3.36 7.24
CA LEU A 64 -5.16 -2.30 6.24
C LEU A 64 -5.35 -2.84 4.82
N ALA A 65 -4.65 -3.92 4.47
CA ALA A 65 -4.77 -4.58 3.16
C ALA A 65 -6.19 -5.10 2.92
N LEU A 66 -6.82 -5.74 3.90
CA LEU A 66 -8.21 -6.19 3.81
C LEU A 66 -9.16 -5.02 3.54
N SER A 67 -8.93 -3.84 4.11
CA SER A 67 -9.75 -2.65 3.83
C SER A 67 -9.54 -2.03 2.44
N GLY A 68 -8.64 -2.59 1.63
CA GLY A 68 -8.29 -2.08 0.30
C GLY A 68 -7.35 -0.88 0.32
N ASN A 69 -6.64 -0.63 1.43
CA ASN A 69 -5.71 0.50 1.53
C ASN A 69 -4.64 0.40 0.41
N PRO A 70 -4.57 1.37 -0.53
CA PRO A 70 -3.66 1.27 -1.67
C PRO A 70 -2.18 1.15 -1.24
N THR A 71 -1.74 2.01 -0.31
CA THR A 71 -0.35 2.03 0.17
C THR A 71 0.08 0.73 0.82
N ALA A 72 -0.76 0.12 1.67
CA ALA A 72 -0.45 -1.17 2.26
C ALA A 72 -0.44 -2.29 1.21
N THR A 73 -1.41 -2.27 0.29
CA THR A 73 -1.58 -3.30 -0.74
C THR A 73 -0.35 -3.40 -1.64
N GLU A 74 0.28 -2.27 -1.99
CA GLU A 74 1.43 -2.24 -2.90
C GLU A 74 2.58 -3.18 -2.51
N LEU A 75 2.84 -3.37 -1.22
CA LEU A 75 3.94 -4.23 -0.75
C LEU A 75 3.87 -5.66 -1.28
N MET A 76 2.68 -6.25 -1.40
CA MET A 76 2.51 -7.62 -1.91
C MET A 76 2.63 -7.74 -3.43
N TRP A 77 2.72 -6.62 -4.14
CA TRP A 77 2.72 -6.54 -5.59
C TRP A 77 3.98 -5.86 -6.13
N LEU A 78 4.97 -5.62 -5.27
CA LEU A 78 6.21 -4.98 -5.69
C LEU A 78 6.90 -5.82 -6.77
N PRO A 79 7.56 -5.17 -7.75
CA PRO A 79 8.52 -5.83 -8.61
C PRO A 79 9.63 -6.51 -7.79
N ASP A 80 10.18 -7.62 -8.28
CA ASP A 80 11.17 -8.41 -7.53
C ASP A 80 12.42 -7.59 -7.14
N ASP A 81 12.84 -6.65 -7.98
CA ASP A 81 13.98 -5.75 -7.75
C ASP A 81 13.73 -4.71 -6.63
N CYS A 82 12.49 -4.58 -6.15
CA CYS A 82 12.11 -3.63 -5.11
C CYS A 82 12.01 -4.28 -3.72
N TYR A 83 12.05 -5.61 -3.61
CA TYR A 83 12.05 -6.28 -2.31
C TYR A 83 13.43 -6.24 -1.65
N GLU A 84 13.49 -5.78 -0.41
CA GLU A 84 14.74 -5.74 0.39
C GLU A 84 14.80 -6.88 1.41
N THR A 85 13.65 -7.39 1.86
CA THR A 85 13.57 -8.54 2.77
C THR A 85 12.39 -9.41 2.38
N ARG A 86 12.63 -10.72 2.23
CA ARG A 86 11.62 -11.75 2.00
C ARG A 86 11.95 -12.96 2.88
N THR A 87 11.13 -13.18 3.91
CA THR A 87 11.14 -14.42 4.70
C THR A 87 10.13 -15.41 4.13
N GLU A 88 10.15 -16.67 4.56
CA GLU A 88 9.12 -17.65 4.16
C GLU A 88 7.69 -17.14 4.45
N LEU A 89 7.46 -16.53 5.62
CA LEU A 89 6.17 -15.94 5.96
C LEU A 89 5.83 -14.71 5.10
N GLY A 90 6.85 -13.97 4.66
CA GLY A 90 6.71 -12.86 3.71
C GLY A 90 6.35 -13.33 2.30
N ASP A 91 6.98 -14.40 1.81
CA ASP A 91 6.66 -15.00 0.51
C ASP A 91 5.26 -15.61 0.52
N ARG A 92 4.86 -16.25 1.63
CA ARG A 92 3.49 -16.73 1.81
C ARG A 92 2.48 -15.58 1.78
N LEU A 93 2.79 -14.43 2.37
CA LEU A 93 1.95 -13.22 2.29
C LEU A 93 1.77 -12.76 0.84
N ILE A 94 2.86 -12.68 0.06
CA ILE A 94 2.80 -12.38 -1.39
C ILE A 94 1.95 -13.43 -2.12
N GLY A 95 2.11 -14.71 -1.78
CA GLY A 95 1.38 -15.82 -2.39
C GLY A 95 -0.14 -15.73 -2.22
N ILE A 96 -0.60 -15.18 -1.10
CA ILE A 96 -2.03 -15.00 -0.81
C ILE A 96 -2.57 -13.61 -1.14
N ARG A 97 -1.82 -12.76 -1.85
CA ARG A 97 -2.19 -11.35 -2.10
C ARG A 97 -3.58 -11.11 -2.69
N SER A 98 -4.10 -12.04 -3.49
CA SER A 98 -5.46 -11.98 -4.04
C SER A 98 -6.54 -12.18 -2.98
N ALA A 99 -6.25 -12.89 -1.88
CA ALA A 99 -7.16 -13.10 -0.77
C ALA A 99 -7.58 -11.79 -0.08
N PHE A 100 -6.76 -10.73 -0.18
CA PHE A 100 -7.06 -9.42 0.38
C PHE A 100 -8.04 -8.60 -0.45
N LEU A 101 -8.28 -8.98 -1.70
CA LEU A 101 -9.01 -8.18 -2.67
C LEU A 101 -10.52 -8.46 -2.61
N SER A 102 -11.31 -7.41 -2.76
CA SER A 102 -12.72 -7.53 -3.11
C SER A 102 -13.15 -6.35 -3.98
N ALA A 103 -14.12 -6.58 -4.86
CA ALA A 103 -14.61 -5.56 -5.78
C ALA A 103 -15.09 -4.30 -5.03
N PRO A 104 -15.97 -4.38 -4.00
CA PRO A 104 -16.43 -3.18 -3.30
C PRO A 104 -15.30 -2.40 -2.64
N ARG A 105 -14.34 -3.09 -2.01
CA ARG A 105 -13.25 -2.44 -1.26
C ARG A 105 -12.23 -1.80 -2.18
N VAL A 106 -11.84 -2.46 -3.27
CA VAL A 106 -10.96 -1.87 -4.29
C VAL A 106 -11.60 -0.64 -4.90
N ARG A 107 -12.86 -0.72 -5.35
CA ARG A 107 -13.57 0.45 -5.92
C ARG A 107 -13.63 1.61 -4.92
N ALA A 108 -14.12 1.35 -3.71
CA ALA A 108 -14.30 2.39 -2.69
C ALA A 108 -12.98 3.04 -2.28
N ALA A 109 -11.93 2.25 -2.05
CA ALA A 109 -10.65 2.77 -1.62
C ALA A 109 -9.98 3.59 -2.73
N TYR A 110 -9.81 3.05 -3.94
CA TYR A 110 -9.07 3.76 -4.98
C TYR A 110 -9.77 5.05 -5.45
N LEU A 111 -11.10 5.02 -5.65
CA LEU A 111 -11.86 6.23 -5.96
C LEU A 111 -11.87 7.22 -4.79
N GLY A 112 -12.02 6.73 -3.55
CA GLY A 112 -12.04 7.58 -2.36
C GLY A 112 -10.71 8.31 -2.11
N TYR A 113 -9.57 7.60 -2.26
CA TYR A 113 -8.25 8.21 -2.16
C TYR A 113 -7.98 9.17 -3.31
N ALA A 114 -8.37 8.84 -4.55
CA ALA A 114 -8.23 9.74 -5.68
C ALA A 114 -9.06 11.02 -5.50
N ALA A 115 -10.30 10.92 -5.02
CA ALA A 115 -11.15 12.05 -4.68
C ALA A 115 -10.54 12.92 -3.56
N GLN A 116 -9.86 12.30 -2.58
CA GLN A 116 -9.12 13.05 -1.56
C GLN A 116 -7.94 13.83 -2.17
N GLN A 117 -7.17 13.22 -3.08
CA GLN A 117 -6.11 13.93 -3.80
C GLN A 117 -6.69 15.08 -4.63
N PHE A 118 -7.83 14.87 -5.30
CA PHE A 118 -8.50 15.92 -6.06
C PHE A 118 -8.94 17.08 -5.18
N ARG A 119 -9.56 16.83 -4.02
CA ARG A 119 -9.92 17.90 -3.06
C ARG A 119 -8.72 18.74 -2.64
N LYS A 120 -7.55 18.12 -2.44
CA LYS A 120 -6.29 18.84 -2.15
C LYS A 120 -5.77 19.66 -3.32
N LEU A 121 -6.09 19.29 -4.57
CA LEU A 121 -5.77 20.08 -5.75
C LEU A 121 -6.73 21.27 -5.86
N ALA A 122 -8.04 21.02 -5.77
CA ALA A 122 -9.07 22.02 -5.88
C ALA A 122 -9.00 23.10 -4.78
N SER A 123 -8.59 22.73 -3.57
CA SER A 123 -8.44 23.67 -2.46
C SER A 123 -7.29 24.67 -2.64
N ARG A 124 -6.45 24.53 -3.67
CA ARG A 124 -5.29 25.39 -3.88
C ARG A 124 -5.62 26.66 -4.67
N GLY A 125 -6.69 26.70 -5.47
CA GLY A 125 -7.14 27.90 -6.22
C GLY A 125 -6.53 28.07 -7.62
N ASP A 126 -6.76 29.23 -8.24
CA ASP A 126 -6.57 29.58 -9.65
C ASP A 126 -5.36 30.50 -9.93
N GLY A 127 -4.16 30.07 -9.50
CA GLY A 127 -2.99 30.30 -10.38
C GLY A 127 -1.99 31.40 -10.05
N THR A 128 -1.99 32.02 -8.87
CA THR A 128 -0.81 32.79 -8.39
C THR A 128 0.07 31.95 -7.49
N PHE A 129 0.70 30.91 -8.05
CA PHE A 129 1.50 29.96 -7.29
C PHE A 129 3.00 30.16 -7.43
N SER A 130 3.66 30.22 -6.28
CA SER A 130 5.11 30.00 -6.19
C SER A 130 5.50 28.69 -6.89
N ALA A 131 6.76 28.61 -7.34
CA ALA A 131 7.28 27.41 -7.98
C ALA A 131 7.15 26.16 -7.09
N ASP A 132 7.19 26.34 -5.76
CA ASP A 132 7.00 25.26 -4.80
C ASP A 132 5.56 24.72 -4.81
N THR A 133 4.56 25.61 -4.80
CA THR A 133 3.16 25.19 -4.83
C THR A 133 2.83 24.45 -6.12
N ARG A 134 3.36 24.88 -7.28
CA ARG A 134 3.22 24.14 -8.55
C ARG A 134 3.80 22.74 -8.48
N ARG A 135 5.00 22.57 -7.91
CA ARG A 135 5.62 21.24 -7.72
C ARG A 135 4.77 20.33 -6.83
N ARG A 136 4.24 20.84 -5.73
CA ARG A 136 3.36 20.08 -4.81
C ARG A 136 2.03 19.72 -5.46
N THR A 137 1.46 20.60 -6.29
CA THR A 137 0.27 20.32 -7.11
C THR A 137 0.54 19.22 -8.12
N ALA A 138 1.65 19.31 -8.86
CA ALA A 138 2.04 18.26 -9.80
C ALA A 138 2.26 16.90 -9.12
N LYS A 139 2.86 16.85 -7.91
CA LYS A 139 3.02 15.61 -7.13
C LYS A 139 1.66 15.00 -6.76
N HIS A 140 0.71 15.81 -6.30
CA HIS A 140 -0.64 15.34 -5.95
C HIS A 140 -1.43 14.88 -7.19
N ALA A 141 -1.32 15.58 -8.30
CA ALA A 141 -1.95 15.21 -9.56
C ALA A 141 -1.42 13.86 -10.08
N ARG A 142 -0.10 13.65 -10.07
CA ARG A 142 0.50 12.34 -10.37
C ARG A 142 -0.06 11.23 -9.49
N HIS A 143 -0.20 11.49 -8.19
CA HIS A 143 -0.74 10.52 -7.26
C HIS A 143 -2.21 10.18 -7.58
N LEU A 144 -3.04 11.18 -7.86
CA LEU A 144 -4.42 10.98 -8.32
C LEU A 144 -4.47 10.09 -9.57
N ALA A 145 -3.73 10.44 -10.62
CA ALA A 145 -3.75 9.70 -11.88
C ALA A 145 -3.28 8.26 -11.70
N ARG A 146 -2.24 8.04 -10.90
CA ARG A 146 -1.74 6.70 -10.56
C ARG A 146 -2.78 5.87 -9.83
N LEU A 147 -3.44 6.43 -8.80
CA LEU A 147 -4.50 5.72 -8.06
C LEU A 147 -5.63 5.29 -9.00
N LEU A 148 -6.10 6.18 -9.88
CA LEU A 148 -7.18 5.84 -10.80
C LEU A 148 -6.75 4.77 -11.82
N HIS A 149 -5.53 4.87 -12.36
CA HIS A 149 -4.99 3.88 -13.29
C HIS A 149 -4.84 2.50 -12.66
N GLN A 150 -4.14 2.42 -11.52
CA GLN A 150 -3.90 1.17 -10.80
C GLN A 150 -5.19 0.57 -10.28
N GLY A 151 -6.08 1.39 -9.71
CA GLY A 151 -7.37 0.93 -9.22
C GLY A 151 -8.22 0.32 -10.33
N ARG A 152 -8.29 0.97 -11.50
CA ARG A 152 -9.01 0.44 -12.65
C ARG A 152 -8.43 -0.88 -13.16
N LEU A 153 -7.10 -0.98 -13.26
CA LEU A 153 -6.44 -2.20 -13.72
C LEU A 153 -6.67 -3.35 -12.72
N LEU A 154 -6.44 -3.09 -11.42
CA LEU A 154 -6.69 -4.06 -10.35
C LEU A 154 -8.14 -4.52 -10.35
N TYR A 155 -9.09 -3.60 -10.51
CA TYR A 155 -10.51 -3.92 -10.55
C TYR A 155 -10.89 -4.74 -11.78
N ALA A 156 -10.33 -4.44 -12.95
CA ALA A 156 -10.65 -5.14 -14.19
C ALA A 156 -9.94 -6.50 -14.34
N THR A 157 -8.77 -6.69 -13.70
CA THR A 157 -7.89 -7.85 -13.97
C THR A 157 -7.56 -8.69 -12.75
N GLY A 158 -7.76 -8.15 -11.53
CA GLY A 158 -7.26 -8.76 -10.31
C GLY A 158 -5.76 -8.61 -10.08
N VAL A 159 -5.06 -7.84 -10.93
CA VAL A 159 -3.60 -7.63 -10.87
C VAL A 159 -3.30 -6.15 -10.61
N LEU A 160 -2.52 -5.88 -9.57
CA LEU A 160 -2.04 -4.53 -9.27
C LEU A 160 -0.70 -4.29 -9.99
N GLU A 161 -0.69 -3.35 -10.93
CA GLU A 161 0.54 -2.88 -11.58
C GLU A 161 1.24 -1.84 -10.70
N ILE A 162 2.44 -2.16 -10.21
CA ILE A 162 3.28 -1.21 -9.47
C ILE A 162 4.18 -0.42 -10.42
N ARG A 163 4.98 -1.12 -11.24
CA ARG A 163 5.86 -0.49 -12.22
C ARG A 163 5.01 0.02 -13.38
N LEU A 164 4.92 1.33 -13.54
CA LEU A 164 4.10 1.95 -14.59
C LEU A 164 4.75 1.72 -15.95
N ALA A 165 3.99 1.22 -16.91
CA ALA A 165 4.48 1.00 -18.28
C ALA A 165 4.91 2.30 -18.98
N ASP A 166 4.19 3.40 -18.73
CA ASP A 166 4.51 4.74 -19.25
C ASP A 166 4.51 5.77 -18.12
N PRO A 167 5.62 5.91 -17.36
CA PRO A 167 5.74 6.89 -16.29
C PRO A 167 5.67 8.34 -16.78
N GLU A 168 6.09 8.63 -18.02
CA GLU A 168 6.10 9.98 -18.58
C GLU A 168 4.69 10.51 -18.79
N ARG A 169 3.72 9.68 -19.18
CA ARG A 169 2.31 10.08 -19.23
C ARG A 169 1.80 10.65 -17.90
N PHE A 170 2.17 10.03 -16.78
CA PHE A 170 1.79 10.53 -15.45
C PHE A 170 2.52 11.83 -15.12
N ARG A 171 3.80 11.94 -15.49
CA ARG A 171 4.58 13.18 -15.32
C ARG A 171 3.97 14.34 -16.09
N ALA A 172 3.65 14.14 -17.36
CA ALA A 172 3.03 15.14 -18.23
C ALA A 172 1.65 15.57 -17.71
N PHE A 173 0.81 14.62 -17.27
CA PHE A 173 -0.45 14.92 -16.61
C PHE A 173 -0.24 15.78 -15.36
N GLY A 174 0.70 15.38 -14.49
CA GLY A 174 1.00 16.14 -13.28
C GLY A 174 1.47 17.56 -13.57
N GLN A 175 2.25 17.76 -14.63
CA GLN A 175 2.70 19.08 -15.05
C GLN A 175 1.54 19.96 -15.51
N ARG A 176 0.68 19.48 -16.41
CA ARG A 176 -0.49 20.26 -16.89
C ARG A 176 -1.41 20.69 -15.76
N VAL A 177 -1.73 19.78 -14.84
CA VAL A 177 -2.54 20.12 -13.65
C VAL A 177 -1.78 21.09 -12.73
N GLY A 178 -0.47 20.92 -12.59
CA GLY A 178 0.40 21.85 -11.85
C GLY A 178 0.45 23.26 -12.44
N ASP A 179 0.29 23.37 -13.76
CA ASP A 179 0.27 24.62 -14.52
C ASP A 179 -1.13 25.25 -14.60
N GLY A 180 -2.15 24.63 -14.00
CA GLY A 180 -3.48 25.20 -13.81
C GLY A 180 -4.64 24.41 -14.42
N ASP A 181 -4.39 23.32 -15.13
CA ASP A 181 -5.45 22.51 -15.76
C ASP A 181 -6.15 21.58 -14.76
N LEU A 182 -6.91 22.17 -13.82
CA LEU A 182 -7.68 21.42 -12.84
C LEU A 182 -8.85 20.65 -13.50
N ALA A 183 -9.33 21.13 -14.65
CA ALA A 183 -10.40 20.50 -15.41
C ALA A 183 -10.00 19.11 -15.91
N GLU A 184 -8.74 18.93 -16.35
CA GLU A 184 -8.21 17.62 -16.73
C GLU A 184 -8.26 16.61 -15.57
N ALA A 185 -7.94 17.04 -14.35
CA ALA A 185 -8.00 16.18 -13.17
C ALA A 185 -9.43 15.76 -12.81
N GLN A 186 -10.39 16.69 -12.92
CA GLN A 186 -11.81 16.39 -12.73
C GLN A 186 -12.34 15.42 -13.79
N ALA A 187 -11.99 15.65 -15.07
CA ALA A 187 -12.38 14.78 -16.17
C ALA A 187 -11.83 13.35 -16.01
N LEU A 188 -10.58 13.21 -15.54
CA LEU A 188 -9.97 11.91 -15.28
C LEU A 188 -10.72 11.16 -14.16
N LEU A 189 -11.13 11.85 -13.09
CA LEU A 189 -11.90 11.25 -12.00
C LEU A 189 -13.27 10.76 -12.49
N THR A 190 -14.02 11.62 -13.18
CA THR A 190 -15.35 11.27 -13.75
C THR A 190 -15.25 10.16 -14.80
N LYS A 191 -14.16 10.11 -15.57
CA LYS A 191 -13.91 8.97 -16.46
C LYS A 191 -13.67 7.69 -15.67
N ALA A 192 -12.85 7.73 -14.63
CA ALA A 192 -12.57 6.54 -13.83
C ALA A 192 -13.82 5.99 -13.16
N GLU A 193 -14.70 6.83 -12.59
CA GLU A 193 -15.98 6.40 -12.03
C GLU A 193 -16.81 5.61 -13.05
N ARG A 194 -16.95 6.14 -14.28
CA ARG A 194 -17.63 5.45 -15.39
C ARG A 194 -16.94 4.14 -15.77
N ASP A 195 -15.61 4.13 -15.80
CA ASP A 195 -14.84 2.92 -16.12
C ASP A 195 -15.06 1.83 -15.04
N PHE A 196 -15.14 2.19 -13.76
CA PHE A 196 -15.45 1.26 -12.68
C PHE A 196 -16.88 0.73 -12.77
N ASP A 197 -17.85 1.58 -13.11
CA ASP A 197 -19.26 1.19 -13.23
C ASP A 197 -19.52 0.27 -14.44
N ALA A 198 -18.76 0.45 -15.52
CA ALA A 198 -18.89 -0.36 -16.73
C ALA A 198 -18.02 -1.64 -16.71
N ALA A 199 -17.03 -1.74 -15.83
CA ALA A 199 -16.09 -2.85 -15.82
C ALA A 199 -16.70 -4.14 -15.27
N ARG A 200 -16.51 -5.25 -15.98
CA ARG A 200 -16.68 -6.58 -15.42
C ARG A 200 -15.44 -6.93 -14.59
N THR A 201 -15.63 -7.17 -13.30
CA THR A 201 -14.53 -7.48 -12.38
C THR A 201 -14.42 -8.98 -12.09
N PRO A 202 -13.20 -9.55 -12.02
CA PRO A 202 -12.97 -10.89 -11.51
C PRO A 202 -12.88 -10.93 -9.98
N LEU A 203 -12.87 -9.76 -9.31
CA LEU A 203 -12.72 -9.69 -7.87
C LEU A 203 -13.99 -10.19 -7.16
N PRO A 204 -13.85 -10.90 -6.04
CA PRO A 204 -15.00 -11.40 -5.29
C PRO A 204 -15.72 -10.25 -4.56
N GLU A 205 -16.94 -10.50 -4.11
CA GLU A 205 -17.72 -9.54 -3.31
C GLU A 205 -17.08 -9.29 -1.94
N ARG A 206 -16.43 -10.31 -1.37
CA ARG A 206 -15.75 -10.26 -0.07
C ARG A 206 -14.32 -10.81 -0.19
N PRO A 207 -13.36 -10.26 0.55
CA PRO A 207 -12.02 -10.84 0.60
C PRO A 207 -12.07 -12.18 1.31
N ASP A 208 -11.10 -13.05 1.02
CA ASP A 208 -10.91 -14.32 1.70
C ASP A 208 -10.17 -14.08 3.03
N SER A 209 -10.94 -13.63 4.02
CA SER A 209 -10.42 -13.41 5.37
C SER A 209 -9.97 -14.69 6.06
N VAL A 210 -10.44 -15.86 5.64
CA VAL A 210 -10.06 -17.15 6.25
C VAL A 210 -8.61 -17.47 5.90
N THR A 211 -8.22 -17.29 4.64
CA THR A 211 -6.82 -17.45 4.20
C THR A 211 -5.90 -16.44 4.87
N VAL A 212 -6.32 -15.17 4.98
CA VAL A 212 -5.56 -14.12 5.66
C VAL A 212 -5.40 -14.41 7.16
N GLU A 213 -6.47 -14.86 7.83
CA GLU A 213 -6.45 -15.24 9.25
C GLU A 213 -5.50 -16.42 9.47
N ARG A 214 -5.54 -17.45 8.62
CA ARG A 214 -4.62 -18.59 8.72
C ARG A 214 -3.16 -18.15 8.61
N TRP A 215 -2.83 -17.29 7.65
CA TRP A 215 -1.48 -16.73 7.54
C TRP A 215 -1.08 -15.98 8.82
N LEU A 216 -1.98 -15.18 9.38
CA LEU A 216 -1.69 -14.43 10.61
C LEU A 216 -1.47 -15.37 11.80
N LEU A 217 -2.28 -16.42 11.95
CA LEU A 217 -2.12 -17.44 12.98
C LEU A 217 -0.77 -18.17 12.85
N ASP A 218 -0.33 -18.48 11.63
CA ASP A 218 0.98 -19.08 11.39
C ASP A 218 2.12 -18.13 11.75
N VAL A 219 1.96 -16.82 11.47
CA VAL A 219 2.89 -15.79 11.97
C VAL A 219 2.94 -15.80 13.49
N ARG A 220 1.79 -15.92 14.18
CA ARG A 220 1.75 -16.00 15.65
C ARG A 220 2.39 -17.28 16.19
N ALA A 221 2.14 -18.42 15.57
CA ALA A 221 2.76 -19.68 15.97
C ALA A 221 4.29 -19.61 15.85
N ALA A 222 4.80 -19.09 14.72
CA ALA A 222 6.24 -18.99 14.46
C ALA A 222 6.99 -18.05 15.42
N HIS A 223 6.30 -17.08 16.02
CA HIS A 223 6.88 -16.08 16.93
C HIS A 223 6.42 -16.26 18.39
N LEU A 224 5.81 -17.41 18.70
CA LEU A 224 5.58 -17.85 20.07
C LEU A 224 6.86 -18.56 20.55
N PRO A 225 7.51 -18.10 21.63
CA PRO A 225 8.67 -18.79 22.18
C PRO A 225 8.30 -20.23 22.54
N SER A 226 9.14 -21.19 22.17
CA SER A 226 9.04 -22.53 22.74
C SER A 226 9.18 -22.43 24.24
N VAL A 227 8.19 -22.89 25.00
CA VAL A 227 8.34 -23.04 26.44
C VAL A 227 9.47 -24.04 26.65
N GLY A 228 10.64 -23.55 27.07
CA GLY A 228 11.69 -24.42 27.59
C GLY A 228 11.14 -25.07 28.85
N LEU A 229 10.62 -26.29 28.75
CA LEU A 229 10.56 -27.18 29.89
C LEU A 229 12.01 -27.46 30.26
N SER A 230 12.57 -26.65 31.14
CA SER A 230 13.81 -27.01 31.82
C SER A 230 13.51 -28.26 32.65
N PRO A 231 14.17 -29.41 32.40
CA PRO A 231 14.06 -30.55 33.29
C PRO A 231 15.02 -30.35 34.47
N SER A 232 14.66 -29.50 35.43
CA SER A 232 15.27 -29.46 36.76
C SER A 232 14.35 -28.66 37.70
N ALA A 233 13.78 -29.22 38.77
CA ALA A 233 14.45 -30.03 39.76
C ALA A 233 13.63 -31.28 40.15
N ARG A 234 14.17 -32.47 39.83
CA ARG A 234 14.20 -33.54 40.83
C ARG A 234 15.45 -33.26 41.67
N GLY A 235 15.23 -32.86 42.90
CA GLY A 235 16.28 -32.62 43.88
C GLY A 235 15.71 -32.87 45.26
N VAL A 236 15.78 -34.16 45.64
CA VAL A 236 15.77 -34.77 46.98
C VAL A 236 14.88 -34.15 48.05
#